data_AF-A0A924SI55-F1
#
_entry.id   AF-A0A924SI55-F1
#
_cell.length_a   1.000
_cell.length_b   1.000
_cell.length_c   1.000
_cell.angle_alpha   90.00
_cell.angle_beta   90.00
_cell.angle_gamma   90.00
#
_symmetry.space_group_name_H-M   'P 1'
#
loop_
_entity.id
_entity.type
_entity.pdbx_description
1 polymer ?
#
loop_
_entity_poly.entity_id
_entity_poly.type
_entity_poly.pdbx_seq_one_letter_code
_entity_poly.pdbx_strand_id
1 'polypeptide(L)' 'MTDQLVFTLPQQELEACVFVAPADIDVHLVPRLAQRLRAALVGLAEGRLVEMEDGRVLQRA' A
#
# COMPACT_ATOMS: atom_id res chain seq x y z
N MET A 1 25.74 4.32 2.63
CA MET A 1 25.55 4.02 1.20
C MET A 1 24.38 3.05 1.10
N THR A 2 23.21 3.54 0.71
CA THR A 2 22.05 2.67 0.49
C THR A 2 22.20 2.11 -0.91
N ASP A 3 22.48 0.80 -1.03
CA ASP A 3 22.38 0.07 -2.29
C ASP A 3 20.95 0.24 -2.81
N GLN A 4 20.79 1.13 -3.79
CA GLN A 4 19.50 1.35 -4.43
C GLN A 4 19.30 0.16 -5.38
N LEU A 5 18.56 -0.84 -4.92
CA LEU A 5 18.14 -1.95 -5.77
C LEU A 5 17.29 -1.40 -6.92
N VAL A 6 17.90 -1.28 -8.10
CA VAL A 6 17.19 -0.90 -9.33
C VAL A 6 16.50 -2.17 -9.84
N PHE A 7 15.24 -2.33 -9.47
CA PHE A 7 14.37 -3.33 -10.09
C PHE A 7 13.79 -2.76 -11.37
N THR A 8 13.98 -3.46 -12.48
CA THR A 8 13.34 -3.14 -13.76
C THR A 8 12.20 -4.13 -13.97
N LEU A 9 10.97 -3.64 -14.01
CA LEU A 9 9.82 -4.47 -14.38
C LEU A 9 9.78 -4.62 -15.91
N PRO A 10 9.45 -5.81 -16.44
CA PRO A 10 9.16 -5.97 -17.87
C PRO A 10 8.08 -5.00 -18.33
N GLN A 11 8.21 -4.46 -19.55
CA GLN A 11 7.27 -3.46 -20.08
C GLN A 11 5.80 -3.95 -20.04
N GLN A 12 5.57 -5.21 -20.38
CA GLN A 12 4.24 -5.83 -20.32
C GLN A 12 3.63 -5.83 -18.91
N GLU A 13 4.44 -5.91 -17.85
CA GLU A 13 3.95 -5.85 -16.47
C GLU A 13 3.63 -4.42 -16.03
N LEU A 14 4.39 -3.44 -16.52
CA LEU A 14 4.08 -2.03 -16.32
C LEU A 14 2.78 -1.64 -17.01
N GLU A 15 2.56 -2.11 -18.25
CA GLU A 15 1.35 -1.88 -19.02
C GLU A 15 0.11 -2.57 -18.41
N ALA A 16 0.31 -3.63 -17.62
CA ALA A 16 -0.75 -4.32 -16.89
C ALA A 16 -1.18 -3.62 -15.59
N CYS A 17 -0.48 -2.54 -15.19
CA CYS A 17 -0.85 -1.78 -14.00
C CYS A 17 -2.15 -1.00 -14.23
N VAL A 18 -3.06 -1.08 -13.27
CA VAL A 18 -4.37 -0.44 -13.31
C VAL A 18 -4.61 0.40 -12.07
N PHE A 19 -5.33 1.52 -12.23
CA PHE A 19 -5.86 2.25 -11.09
C PHE A 19 -7.03 1.47 -10.49
N VAL A 20 -6.95 1.20 -9.19
CA VAL A 20 -7.95 0.43 -8.45
C VAL A 20 -8.70 1.37 -7.52
N ALA A 21 -10.03 1.32 -7.54
CA ALA A 21 -10.84 2.07 -6.59
C ALA A 21 -10.71 1.47 -5.18
N PRO A 22 -10.81 2.26 -4.10
CA PRO A 22 -10.65 1.76 -2.73
C PRO A 22 -11.57 0.59 -2.35
N ALA A 23 -12.76 0.54 -2.95
CA ALA A 23 -13.74 -0.54 -2.75
C ALA A 23 -13.26 -1.88 -3.32
N ASP A 24 -12.45 -1.87 -4.38
CA ASP A 24 -12.05 -3.07 -5.12
C ASP A 24 -10.70 -3.64 -4.67
N ILE A 25 -10.04 -3.02 -3.69
CA ILE A 25 -8.71 -3.43 -3.21
C ILE A 25 -8.63 -4.91 -2.83
N ASP A 26 -9.68 -5.45 -2.20
CA ASP A 26 -9.71 -6.86 -1.76
C ASP A 26 -9.81 -7.86 -2.92
N VAL A 27 -10.22 -7.40 -4.11
CA VAL A 27 -10.27 -8.23 -5.32
C VAL A 27 -8.86 -8.50 -5.84
N HIS A 28 -7.95 -7.53 -5.66
CA HIS A 28 -6.62 -7.54 -6.27
C HIS A 28 -5.50 -7.92 -5.28
N LEU A 29 -5.72 -7.74 -3.98
CA LEU A 29 -4.69 -7.94 -2.95
C LEU A 29 -5.07 -9.03 -1.96
N VAL A 30 -4.07 -9.77 -1.51
CA VAL A 30 -4.24 -10.68 -0.36
C VAL A 30 -4.67 -9.91 0.89
N PRO A 31 -5.49 -10.50 1.79
CA PRO A 31 -6.15 -9.75 2.87
C PRO A 31 -5.22 -8.90 3.74
N ARG A 32 -4.05 -9.45 4.13
CA ARG A 32 -3.08 -8.73 4.96
C ARG A 32 -2.51 -7.48 4.26
N LEU A 33 -2.32 -7.54 2.94
CA LEU A 33 -1.81 -6.42 2.17
C LEU A 33 -2.90 -5.37 1.92
N ALA A 34 -4.13 -5.81 1.62
CA ALA A 34 -5.28 -4.94 1.49
C ALA A 34 -5.53 -4.12 2.77
N GLN A 35 -5.48 -4.79 3.92
CA GLN A 35 -5.62 -4.14 5.23
C GLN A 35 -4.55 -3.06 5.45
N ARG A 36 -3.28 -3.37 5.14
CA ARG A 36 -2.17 -2.41 5.27
C ARG A 36 -2.36 -1.20 4.36
N LEU A 37 -2.75 -1.43 3.10
CA LEU A 37 -2.99 -0.35 2.14
C LEU A 37 -4.12 0.57 2.61
N ARG A 38 -5.23 0.01 3.12
CA ARG A 38 -6.35 0.80 3.66
C ARG A 38 -5.92 1.71 4.81
N ALA A 39 -5.19 1.17 5.78
CA ALA A 39 -4.71 1.96 6.91
C ALA A 39 -3.75 3.08 6.47
N ALA A 40 -2.89 2.83 5.47
CA ALA A 40 -2.04 3.86 4.89
C ALA A 40 -2.83 4.95 4.16
N LEU A 41 -3.86 4.57 3.39
CA LEU A 41 -4.74 5.51 2.69
C LEU A 41 -5.52 6.40 3.67
N VAL A 42 -5.95 5.88 4.81
CA VAL A 42 -6.57 6.67 5.89
C VAL A 42 -5.58 7.72 6.41
N GLY A 43 -4.34 7.31 6.72
CA GLY A 43 -3.29 8.24 7.16
C GLY A 43 -3.00 9.34 6.14
N LEU A 44 -2.95 8.98 4.86
CA LEU A 44 -2.78 9.92 3.75
C LEU A 44 -3.95 10.93 3.68
N ALA A 45 -5.19 10.45 3.77
CA ALA A 45 -6.38 11.30 3.75
C ALA A 45 -6.45 12.27 4.95
N GLU A 46 -5.94 11.84 6.10
CA GLU A 46 -5.82 12.65 7.31
C GLU A 46 -4.56 13.54 7.33
N GLY A 47 -3.70 13.45 6.31
CA GLY A 47 -2.48 14.24 6.20
C GLY A 47 -1.44 13.97 7.30
N ARG A 48 -1.44 12.76 7.89
CA ARG A 48 -0.58 12.42 9.02
C ARG A 48 0.23 11.15 8.78
N LEU A 49 1.40 11.09 9.42
CA LEU A 49 2.15 9.84 9.51
C LEU A 49 1.44 8.91 10.49
N VAL A 50 1.27 7.65 10.11
CA VAL A 50 0.60 6.63 10.92
C VAL A 50 1.57 5.49 11.20
N GLU A 51 1.74 5.17 12.48
CA GLU A 51 2.44 3.95 12.90
C GLU A 51 1.49 2.77 12.80
N MET A 52 1.98 1.66 12.25
CA MET A 52 1.17 0.48 11.99
C MET A 52 1.87 -0.79 12.44
N GLU A 53 1.10 -1.68 13.05
CA GLU A 53 1.53 -3.05 13.38
C GLU A 53 0.52 -4.03 12.79
N ASP A 54 1.00 -5.01 12.03
CA ASP A 54 0.16 -6.00 11.34
C ASP A 54 -1.05 -5.43 10.58
N GLY A 55 -0.87 -4.26 9.96
CA GLY A 55 -1.92 -3.59 9.18
C GLY A 55 -2.99 -2.90 10.02
N ARG A 56 -2.76 -2.72 11.33
CA ARG A 56 -3.63 -1.95 12.21
C ARG A 56 -2.93 -0.66 12.59
N VAL A 57 -3.68 0.45 12.59
CA VAL A 57 -3.20 1.73 13.07
C VAL A 57 -2.97 1.64 14.57
N LEU A 58 -1.76 1.95 15.00
CA LEU A 58 -1.46 2.11 16.42
C LEU A 58 -2.03 3.45 16.88
N GLN A 59 -2.99 3.41 17.80
CA GLN A 59 -3.40 4.61 18.51
C GLN A 59 -2.33 4.88 19.57
N ARG A 60 -1.49 5.91 19.37
CA ARG A 60 -0.67 6.41 20.47
C ARG A 60 -1.60 6.96 21.54
N ALA A 61 -1.45 6.45 22.76
CA ALA A 61 -2.06 7.03 23.97
C ALA A 61 -1.44 8.39 24.29
#